data_AF-A0A937KIP6-F1
#
_entry.id   AF-A0A937KIP6-F1
#
_cell.length_a   1.000
_cell.length_b   1.000
_cell.length_c   1.000
_cell.angle_alpha   90.00
_cell.angle_beta   90.00
_cell.angle_gamma   90.00
#
_symmetry.space_group_name_H-M   'P 1'
#
loop_
_entity.id
_entity.type
_entity.pdbx_description
1 polymer ?
#
loop_
_entity_poly.entity_id
_entity_poly.type
_entity_poly.pdbx_seq_one_letter_code
_entity_poly.pdbx_strand_id
1 'polypeptide(L)'
;NWEWTQMEQTGSRLIRNAGSWYEHTWVYDGYTNKGEVLGSSIGPGSNSHYFSLNRIRNQELIGIGLEIVDNDNDFYHEAFASARDYRRYWKDINLHLKYNKSFKHFNLSSNLVYIRSLNYQWELDDFATPYYHPGRDVDNFHLSLKLTYFGNW
;
A
#
# COMPACT_ATOMS: atom_id res chain seq x y z
N ASN A 1 16.27 -0.96 -4.80
CA ASN A 1 15.38 -0.04 -5.53
C ASN A 1 14.68 0.81 -4.48
N TRP A 2 14.47 2.08 -4.78
CA TRP A 2 13.64 2.97 -3.99
C TRP A 2 12.65 3.63 -4.94
N GLU A 3 11.39 3.64 -4.53
CA GLU A 3 10.31 4.34 -5.20
C GLU A 3 9.59 5.21 -4.16
N TRP A 4 9.29 6.44 -4.56
CA TRP A 4 8.45 7.36 -3.81
C TRP A 4 7.30 7.78 -4.72
N THR A 5 6.08 7.45 -4.30
CA THR A 5 4.86 7.71 -5.04
C THR A 5 4.01 8.67 -4.25
N GLN A 6 3.61 9.78 -4.87
CA GLN A 6 2.78 10.82 -4.27
C GLN A 6 1.47 10.94 -5.06
N MET A 7 0.36 10.46 -4.50
CA MET A 7 -0.98 10.60 -5.09
C MET A 7 -1.87 11.55 -4.30
N GLU A 8 -1.43 12.08 -3.16
CA GLU A 8 -2.16 13.17 -2.48
C GLU A 8 -1.97 14.51 -3.19
N GLN A 9 -2.97 15.38 -3.07
CA GLN A 9 -2.77 16.77 -3.45
C GLN A 9 -1.78 17.45 -2.50
N THR A 10 -0.76 18.08 -3.07
CA THR A 10 0.18 18.93 -2.32
C THR A 10 -0.53 20.11 -1.66
N GLY A 11 0.15 20.82 -0.75
CA GLY A 11 -0.41 21.99 -0.03
C GLY A 11 -0.96 23.11 -0.92
N SER A 12 -0.67 23.10 -2.22
CA SER A 12 -1.33 23.96 -3.21
C SER A 12 -2.86 23.83 -3.23
N ARG A 13 -3.44 22.73 -2.71
CA ARG A 13 -4.89 22.54 -2.55
C ARG A 13 -5.59 23.68 -1.81
N LEU A 14 -4.88 24.35 -0.89
CA LEU A 14 -5.42 25.48 -0.12
C LEU A 14 -5.73 26.71 -1.01
N ILE A 15 -5.01 26.85 -2.12
CA ILE A 15 -5.17 27.95 -3.07
C ILE A 15 -5.97 27.47 -4.30
N ARG A 16 -5.75 26.22 -4.72
CA ARG A 16 -6.40 25.60 -5.88
C ARG A 16 -6.56 24.09 -5.66
N ASN A 17 -7.75 23.68 -5.26
CA ASN A 17 -8.11 22.26 -5.20
C ASN A 17 -8.30 21.72 -6.63
N ALA A 18 -7.63 20.61 -6.95
CA ALA A 18 -7.65 19.97 -8.26
C ALA A 18 -8.40 18.62 -8.28
N GLY A 19 -8.89 18.16 -7.13
CA GLY A 19 -9.40 16.80 -6.95
C GLY A 19 -8.29 15.76 -6.76
N SER A 20 -8.66 14.60 -6.25
CA SER A 20 -7.73 13.48 -6.08
C SER A 20 -7.34 12.88 -7.42
N TRP A 21 -6.18 12.22 -7.47
CA TRP A 21 -5.83 11.42 -8.65
C TRP A 21 -6.87 10.35 -8.94
N TYR A 22 -7.02 9.98 -10.21
CA TYR A 22 -7.98 8.97 -10.69
C TYR A 22 -9.47 9.30 -10.50
N GLU A 23 -9.81 10.45 -9.92
CA GLU A 23 -11.17 10.96 -9.91
C GLU A 23 -11.44 11.87 -11.12
N HIS A 24 -12.72 12.00 -11.48
CA HIS A 24 -13.13 12.91 -12.55
C HIS A 24 -14.56 13.40 -12.34
N THR A 25 -14.84 14.66 -12.70
CA THR A 25 -16.15 15.27 -12.46
C THR A 25 -17.24 14.82 -13.43
N TRP A 26 -16.88 14.48 -14.67
CA TRP A 26 -17.84 14.01 -15.69
C TRP A 26 -17.86 12.50 -15.91
N VAL A 27 -16.86 11.80 -15.38
CA VAL A 27 -16.75 10.34 -15.47
C VAL A 27 -16.80 9.84 -14.04
N TYR A 28 -18.01 9.51 -13.57
CA TYR A 28 -18.25 9.19 -12.16
C TYR A 28 -17.37 8.06 -11.63
N ASP A 29 -17.07 7.08 -12.48
CA ASP A 29 -16.23 5.94 -12.11
C ASP A 29 -14.72 6.29 -12.12
N GLY A 30 -14.34 7.48 -12.58
CA GLY A 30 -12.95 7.93 -12.65
C GLY A 30 -12.09 7.07 -13.58
N TYR A 31 -10.80 6.98 -13.28
CA TYR A 31 -9.81 6.18 -14.02
C TYR A 31 -9.76 4.74 -13.48
N THR A 32 -10.88 4.04 -13.60
CA THR A 32 -11.05 2.67 -13.10
C THR A 32 -11.59 1.71 -14.17
N ASN A 33 -11.47 0.41 -13.91
CA ASN A 33 -12.14 -0.65 -14.66
C ASN A 33 -12.80 -1.61 -13.67
N LYS A 34 -14.13 -1.70 -13.69
CA LYS A 34 -14.92 -2.50 -12.73
C LYS A 34 -14.63 -2.16 -11.25
N GLY A 35 -14.35 -0.89 -10.96
CA GLY A 35 -14.02 -0.41 -9.62
C GLY A 35 -12.55 -0.60 -9.21
N GLU A 36 -11.72 -1.21 -10.06
CA GLU A 36 -10.27 -1.30 -9.82
C GLU A 36 -9.56 -0.09 -10.46
N VAL A 37 -8.75 0.62 -9.67
CA VAL A 37 -7.92 1.73 -10.16
C VAL A 37 -6.93 1.21 -11.19
N LEU A 38 -6.89 1.86 -12.36
CA LEU A 38 -5.99 1.48 -13.47
C LEU A 38 -4.59 2.09 -13.37
N GLY A 39 -4.35 2.93 -12.37
CA GLY A 39 -3.08 3.59 -12.11
C GLY A 39 -2.27 2.91 -11.01
N SER A 40 -1.82 3.71 -10.05
CA SER A 40 -1.03 3.27 -8.92
C SER A 40 -1.81 2.32 -8.01
N SER A 41 -1.15 1.28 -7.52
CA SER A 41 -1.77 0.25 -6.67
C SER A 41 -2.17 0.74 -5.29
N ILE A 42 -1.61 1.87 -4.82
CA ILE A 42 -1.96 2.47 -3.52
C ILE A 42 -3.24 3.31 -3.58
N GLY A 43 -3.83 3.49 -4.77
CA GLY A 43 -5.08 4.22 -4.95
C GLY A 43 -4.94 5.74 -4.98
N PRO A 44 -6.08 6.46 -5.08
CA PRO A 44 -6.12 7.92 -5.06
C PRO A 44 -5.76 8.47 -3.67
N GLY A 45 -5.22 9.69 -3.61
CA GLY A 45 -4.97 10.40 -2.34
C GLY A 45 -3.88 9.81 -1.44
N SER A 46 -3.36 8.62 -1.76
CA SER A 46 -2.35 7.90 -0.97
C SER A 46 -0.92 8.28 -1.34
N ASN A 47 0.04 8.06 -0.46
CA ASN A 47 1.46 8.16 -0.79
C ASN A 47 2.20 6.92 -0.31
N SER A 48 3.29 6.55 -0.98
CA SER A 48 4.12 5.44 -0.52
C SER A 48 5.61 5.67 -0.68
N HIS A 49 6.36 5.10 0.27
CA HIS A 49 7.79 4.93 0.17
C HIS A 49 8.10 3.44 0.15
N TYR A 50 8.56 2.94 -0.99
CA TYR A 50 8.93 1.54 -1.17
C TYR A 50 10.44 1.39 -1.29
N PHE A 51 11.03 0.60 -0.41
CA PHE A 51 12.45 0.25 -0.44
C PHE A 51 12.61 -1.25 -0.60
N SER A 52 13.48 -1.69 -1.50
CA SER A 52 13.75 -3.11 -1.69
C SER A 52 15.20 -3.42 -1.98
N LEU A 53 15.64 -4.58 -1.48
CA LEU A 53 16.93 -5.18 -1.74
C LEU A 53 16.72 -6.58 -2.28
N ASN A 54 17.31 -6.87 -3.43
CA ASN A 54 17.22 -8.17 -4.08
C ASN A 54 18.62 -8.71 -4.35
N ARG A 55 18.84 -9.97 -4.01
CA ARG A 55 20.04 -10.74 -4.37
C ARG A 55 19.66 -11.76 -5.43
N ILE A 56 20.32 -11.72 -6.58
CA ILE A 56 20.17 -12.69 -7.66
C ILE A 56 21.48 -13.44 -7.83
N ARG A 57 21.46 -14.77 -7.75
CA ARG A 57 22.64 -15.62 -7.94
C ARG A 57 22.23 -17.02 -8.35
N ASN A 58 22.88 -17.62 -9.35
CA ASN A 58 22.72 -19.04 -9.71
C ASN A 58 21.25 -19.53 -9.76
N GLN A 59 20.41 -18.88 -10.57
CA GLN A 59 18.97 -19.18 -10.70
C GLN A 59 18.18 -19.10 -9.37
N GLU A 60 18.70 -18.35 -8.40
CA GLU A 60 18.04 -18.00 -7.14
C GLU A 60 17.85 -16.49 -7.07
N LEU A 61 16.68 -16.06 -6.62
CA LEU A 61 16.37 -14.69 -6.22
C LEU A 61 15.88 -14.70 -4.78
N ILE A 62 16.47 -13.86 -3.94
CA ILE A 62 15.97 -13.54 -2.59
C ILE A 62 15.76 -12.03 -2.54
N GLY A 63 14.56 -11.62 -2.16
CA GLY A 63 14.16 -10.22 -2.05
C GLY A 63 13.56 -9.92 -0.70
N ILE A 64 13.92 -8.77 -0.14
CA ILE A 64 13.23 -8.14 0.98
C ILE A 64 12.81 -6.74 0.55
N GLY A 65 11.59 -6.35 0.91
CA GLY A 65 11.08 -5.01 0.69
C GLY A 65 10.31 -4.50 1.90
N LEU A 66 10.37 -3.20 2.12
CA LEU A 66 9.58 -2.47 3.09
C LEU A 66 8.83 -1.36 2.37
N GLU A 67 7.55 -1.24 2.66
CA GLU A 67 6.71 -0.14 2.19
C GLU A 67 6.04 0.53 3.38
N ILE A 68 5.95 1.86 3.33
CA ILE A 68 5.04 2.61 4.18
C ILE A 68 4.06 3.29 3.24
N VAL A 69 2.76 3.12 3.48
CA VAL A 69 1.68 3.76 2.72
C VAL A 69 0.88 4.65 3.66
N ASP A 70 0.75 5.93 3.32
CA ASP A 70 -0.27 6.82 3.88
C ASP A 70 -1.52 6.66 3.01
N ASN A 71 -2.62 6.18 3.59
CA ASN A 71 -3.83 5.84 2.84
C ASN A 71 -4.78 7.04 2.72
N ASP A 72 -5.08 7.41 1.47
CA ASP A 72 -6.07 8.39 1.02
C ASP A 72 -6.19 9.64 1.91
N ASN A 73 -5.10 10.40 1.95
CA ASN A 73 -5.03 11.66 2.69
C ASN A 73 -5.98 12.71 2.11
N ASP A 74 -6.28 12.64 0.81
CA ASP A 74 -7.22 13.56 0.19
C ASP A 74 -8.63 13.40 0.77
N PHE A 75 -9.11 12.16 0.93
CA PHE A 75 -10.36 11.86 1.64
C PHE A 75 -10.28 12.25 3.12
N TYR A 76 -9.17 11.92 3.80
CA TYR A 76 -8.97 12.29 5.20
C TYR A 76 -9.17 13.79 5.44
N HIS A 77 -8.60 14.63 4.58
CA HIS A 77 -8.71 16.08 4.70
C HIS A 77 -10.14 16.58 4.48
N GLU A 78 -10.90 15.99 3.56
CA GLU A 78 -12.30 16.37 3.33
C GLU A 78 -13.22 15.89 4.46
N ALA A 79 -13.00 14.68 4.97
CA ALA A 79 -13.89 14.06 5.97
C ALA A 79 -13.58 14.49 7.42
N PHE A 80 -12.31 14.71 7.77
CA PHE A 80 -11.88 14.77 9.17
C PHE A 80 -11.07 16.01 9.56
N ALA A 81 -10.74 16.92 8.63
CA ALA A 81 -9.91 18.09 8.97
C ALA A 81 -10.50 18.97 10.09
N SER A 82 -11.83 19.03 10.21
CA SER A 82 -12.52 19.79 11.27
C SER A 82 -12.30 19.23 12.68
N ALA A 83 -12.04 17.92 12.81
CA ALA A 83 -11.78 17.26 14.09
C ALA A 83 -10.44 17.70 14.72
N ARG A 84 -9.51 18.19 13.89
CA ARG A 84 -8.15 18.61 14.30
C ARG A 84 -7.39 17.55 15.11
N ASP A 85 -7.71 16.28 14.87
CA ASP A 85 -7.09 15.14 15.54
C ASP A 85 -6.07 14.48 14.62
N TYR A 86 -4.80 14.73 14.90
CA TYR A 86 -3.68 14.18 14.15
C TYR A 86 -3.44 12.69 14.43
N ARG A 87 -4.09 12.12 15.45
CA ARG A 87 -4.02 10.67 15.73
C ARG A 87 -4.77 9.87 14.65
N ARG A 88 -5.72 10.49 13.94
CA ARG A 88 -6.63 9.83 12.98
C ARG A 88 -6.01 9.67 11.58
N TYR A 89 -4.81 9.11 11.51
CA TYR A 89 -4.16 8.74 10.24
C TYR A 89 -4.41 7.27 9.92
N TRP A 90 -4.55 6.88 8.65
CA TRP A 90 -4.51 5.47 8.26
C TRP A 90 -3.18 5.18 7.55
N LYS A 91 -2.39 4.29 8.14
CA LYS A 91 -1.04 3.96 7.64
C LYS A 91 -0.82 2.47 7.56
N ASP A 92 -0.32 2.00 6.43
CA ASP A 92 0.10 0.61 6.27
C ASP A 92 1.63 0.50 6.29
N ILE A 93 2.13 -0.50 7.01
CA ILE A 93 3.53 -0.89 7.03
C ILE A 93 3.63 -2.30 6.43
N ASN A 94 4.24 -2.40 5.25
CA ASN A 94 4.28 -3.63 4.48
C ASN A 94 5.69 -4.22 4.51
N LEU A 95 5.80 -5.51 4.83
CA LEU A 95 7.00 -6.32 4.68
C LEU A 95 6.80 -7.31 3.53
N HIS A 96 7.64 -7.21 2.52
CA HIS A 96 7.65 -8.09 1.36
C HIS A 96 8.84 -9.04 1.42
N LEU A 97 8.60 -10.34 1.32
CA LEU A 97 9.63 -11.37 1.20
C LEU A 97 9.41 -12.14 -0.10
N LYS A 98 10.42 -12.12 -0.96
CA LYS A 98 10.43 -12.83 -2.25
C LYS A 98 11.50 -13.89 -2.25
N TYR A 99 11.16 -15.10 -2.68
CA TYR A 99 12.13 -16.15 -2.92
C TYR A 99 11.79 -16.87 -4.20
N ASN A 100 12.77 -17.03 -5.09
CA ASN A 100 12.64 -17.85 -6.27
C ASN A 100 13.89 -18.71 -6.40
N LYS A 101 13.75 -19.98 -6.74
CA LYS A 101 14.89 -20.87 -6.96
C LYS A 101 14.55 -21.95 -7.96
N SER A 102 15.38 -22.07 -8.99
CA SER A 102 15.44 -23.27 -9.81
C SER A 102 16.34 -24.33 -9.19
N PHE A 103 15.88 -25.58 -9.19
CA PHE A 103 16.65 -26.75 -8.78
C PHE A 103 16.30 -27.95 -9.67
N LYS A 104 17.29 -28.48 -10.38
CA LYS A 104 17.11 -29.55 -11.38
C LYS A 104 15.99 -29.17 -12.38
N HIS A 105 14.94 -29.99 -12.47
CA HIS A 105 13.78 -29.79 -13.34
C HIS A 105 12.67 -28.96 -12.70
N PHE A 106 12.88 -28.35 -11.53
CA PHE A 106 11.86 -27.58 -10.84
C PHE A 106 12.24 -26.10 -10.69
N ASN A 107 11.24 -25.24 -10.65
CA ASN A 107 11.35 -23.88 -10.14
C ASN A 107 10.29 -23.64 -9.07
N LEU A 108 10.74 -23.17 -7.91
CA LEU A 108 9.88 -22.75 -6.82
C LEU A 108 9.94 -21.23 -6.73
N SER A 109 8.77 -20.58 -6.71
CA SER A 109 8.64 -19.15 -6.43
C SER A 109 7.68 -18.95 -5.27
N SER A 110 8.08 -18.18 -4.28
CA SER A 110 7.24 -17.73 -3.18
C SER A 110 7.28 -16.21 -3.04
N ASN A 111 6.13 -15.62 -2.72
CA ASN A 111 5.98 -14.23 -2.35
C ASN A 111 5.12 -14.15 -1.10
N LEU A 112 5.65 -13.53 -0.06
CA LEU A 112 4.97 -13.30 1.20
C LEU A 112 4.90 -11.80 1.42
N VAL A 113 3.70 -11.31 1.75
CA VAL A 113 3.47 -9.92 2.15
C VAL A 113 2.76 -9.94 3.50
N TYR A 114 3.37 -9.29 4.49
CA TYR A 114 2.75 -8.98 5.76
C TYR A 114 2.46 -7.48 5.80
N ILE A 115 1.25 -7.10 6.23
CA ILE A 115 0.81 -5.72 6.31
C ILE A 115 0.31 -5.47 7.72
N ARG A 116 0.87 -4.44 8.37
CA ARG A 116 0.34 -3.87 9.61
C ARG A 116 -0.33 -2.55 9.27
N SER A 117 -1.66 -2.53 9.34
CA SER A 117 -2.47 -1.33 9.17
C SER A 117 -2.71 -0.67 10.52
N LEU A 118 -2.34 0.60 10.65
CA LEU A 118 -2.57 1.45 11.81
C LEU A 118 -3.80 2.32 11.57
N ASN A 119 -4.72 2.37 12.55
CA ASN A 119 -6.05 2.98 12.44
C ASN A 119 -6.73 2.73 11.07
N TYR A 120 -6.88 1.46 10.72
CA TYR A 120 -7.52 1.01 9.49
C TYR A 120 -8.86 1.74 9.27
N GLN A 121 -9.05 2.29 8.06
CA GLN A 121 -10.21 3.13 7.71
C GLN A 121 -10.39 4.37 8.60
N TRP A 122 -9.28 4.96 9.08
CA TRP A 122 -9.28 6.14 9.95
C TRP A 122 -10.04 5.94 11.27
N GLU A 123 -10.26 4.70 11.69
CA GLU A 123 -11.00 4.38 12.91
C GLU A 123 -10.14 4.61 14.15
N LEU A 124 -10.63 5.49 15.04
CA LEU A 124 -10.00 5.89 16.29
C LEU A 124 -11.07 6.07 17.37
N ASP A 125 -10.74 5.79 18.63
CA ASP A 125 -11.61 6.14 19.77
C ASP A 125 -11.38 7.60 20.21
N ASP A 126 -12.39 8.43 19.96
CA ASP A 126 -12.34 9.87 20.21
C ASP A 126 -12.21 10.22 21.69
N PHE A 127 -12.73 9.38 22.58
CA PHE A 127 -12.82 9.67 24.01
C PHE A 127 -11.93 8.78 24.88
N ALA A 128 -11.07 7.96 24.26
CA ALA A 128 -10.26 7.04 25.02
C ALA A 128 -9.23 7.75 25.91
N THR A 129 -9.08 7.19 27.10
CA THR A 129 -8.08 7.55 28.10
C THR A 129 -7.16 6.35 28.30
N PRO A 130 -5.85 6.46 28.06
CA PRO A 130 -5.09 7.67 27.73
C PRO A 130 -5.35 8.22 26.33
N TYR A 131 -5.17 9.54 26.16
CA TYR A 131 -5.34 10.22 24.87
C TYR A 131 -4.49 9.59 23.76
N TYR A 132 -3.26 9.18 24.05
CA TYR A 132 -2.47 8.40 23.09
C TYR A 132 -2.74 6.91 23.25
N HIS A 133 -3.48 6.36 22.30
CA HIS A 133 -3.75 4.93 22.19
C HIS A 133 -3.88 4.55 20.70
N PRO A 134 -3.59 3.29 20.34
CA PRO A 134 -3.88 2.78 19.00
C PRO A 134 -5.39 2.75 18.74
N GLY A 135 -5.83 3.19 17.56
CA GLY A 135 -7.20 2.99 17.09
C GLY A 135 -7.42 1.55 16.62
N ARG A 136 -8.06 1.38 15.47
CA ARG A 136 -8.27 0.06 14.88
C ARG A 136 -7.03 -0.42 14.10
N ASP A 137 -6.13 -1.12 14.77
CA ASP A 137 -5.02 -1.76 14.08
C ASP A 137 -5.40 -3.14 13.54
N VAL A 138 -4.94 -3.46 12.32
CA VAL A 138 -5.24 -4.74 11.65
C VAL A 138 -3.96 -5.34 11.06
N ASP A 139 -3.83 -6.66 11.16
CA ASP A 139 -2.77 -7.43 10.51
C ASP A 139 -3.35 -8.20 9.31
N ASN A 140 -2.68 -8.09 8.16
CA ASN A 140 -3.00 -8.88 6.97
C ASN A 140 -1.78 -9.68 6.51
N PHE A 141 -2.03 -10.89 6.02
CA PHE A 141 -1.00 -11.82 5.59
C PHE A 141 -1.37 -12.47 4.26
N HIS A 142 -0.48 -12.36 3.27
CA HIS A 142 -0.66 -12.92 1.94
C HIS A 142 0.53 -13.78 1.58
N LEU A 143 0.28 -15.03 1.17
CA LEU A 143 1.29 -15.95 0.68
C LEU A 143 0.89 -16.48 -0.70
N SER A 144 1.79 -16.32 -1.67
CA SER A 144 1.69 -16.94 -2.99
C SER A 144 2.82 -17.93 -3.17
N LEU A 145 2.49 -19.16 -3.54
CA LEU A 145 3.45 -20.23 -3.87
C LEU A 145 3.20 -20.70 -5.30
N LYS A 146 4.26 -20.83 -6.09
CA LYS A 146 4.24 -21.35 -7.45
C LYS A 146 5.33 -22.41 -7.58
N LEU A 147 4.96 -23.60 -8.05
CA LEU A 147 5.89 -24.67 -8.37
C LEU A 147 5.73 -25.00 -9.86
N THR A 148 6.83 -24.95 -10.59
CA THR A 148 6.87 -25.27 -12.01
C THR A 148 7.82 -26.44 -12.22
N TYR A 149 7.43 -27.39 -13.07
CA TYR A 149 8.27 -28.51 -13.50
C TYR A 149 8.57 -28.38 -15.00
N PHE A 150 9.84 -28.48 -15.36
CA PHE A 150 10.34 -28.47 -16.73
C PHE A 150 10.68 -29.91 -17.12
N GLY A 151 9.72 -30.59 -17.75
CA GLY A 151 9.95 -31.91 -18.30
C GLY A 151 10.82 -31.87 -19.54
N ASN A 152 11.62 -32.92 -19.72
CA ASN A 152 12.34 -33.19 -20.97
C ASN A 152 11.43 -34.07 -21.84
N TRP A 153 10.44 -33.45 -22.50
CA TRP A 153 9.65 -34.11 -23.55
C TRP A 153 10.24 -33.80 -24.91
#